data_AF-A0AAW0FXH2-F1
#
_entry.id   AF-A0AAW0FXH2-F1
#
_cell.length_a   1.000
_cell.length_b   1.000
_cell.length_c   1.000
_cell.angle_alpha   90.00
_cell.angle_beta   90.00
_cell.angle_gamma   90.00
#
_symmetry.space_group_name_H-M   'P 1'
#
loop_
_entity.id
_entity.type
_entity.pdbx_description
1 polymer ?
#
loop_
_entity_poly.entity_id
_entity_poly.type
_entity_poly.pdbx_seq_one_letter_code
_entity_poly.pdbx_strand_id
1 'polypeptide(L)'
;MSTRPQVSVISAKGEQTSTQLPLPAVFSAPVRPDLVHSVFVRVNKNKRQAYAVSEKAGHQTSAESWGTGRAVARIPRVGGGGTHRSGQAAFGNMCRGGRMFAPTKTWRKWHIKVNHNEKRYATASAIAASAVTSLVLARGHRVEQVKELPLVVSNDFESVTKTKDAVAVLKSIGAHKDLIKVIKSKKLRAGKGKLRGRRFTQRRGPLVVYAHDNGLTKALRNIPGVETSDVKHLGLLQLAPGAHLGRFVIWTQGAFESLDSVYGSDSTKSIKSGYTLPSNIISNTDVTRLINSAEVQAVVRPAGQPSQKKTHVLKKNPLKNKQVLLRLNPYAKAFSAEKLGSAKVEKSKAKPSKEKK
;
A
#
# COMPACT_ATOMS: atom_id res chain seq x y z
N MET A 1 -21.16 18.10 -18.54
CA MET A 1 -20.43 19.21 -17.89
C MET A 1 -20.34 18.92 -16.40
N SER A 2 -19.16 18.60 -15.87
CA SER A 2 -18.97 18.41 -14.44
C SER A 2 -18.71 19.77 -13.80
N THR A 3 -19.63 20.27 -12.97
CA THR A 3 -19.37 21.45 -12.14
C THR A 3 -18.22 21.14 -11.19
N ARG A 4 -17.13 21.92 -11.26
CA ARG A 4 -15.95 21.71 -10.41
C ARG A 4 -16.16 22.41 -9.07
N PRO A 5 -15.88 21.75 -7.92
CA PRO A 5 -15.93 22.42 -6.64
C PRO A 5 -14.91 23.56 -6.59
N GLN A 6 -15.23 24.59 -5.83
CA GLN A 6 -14.34 25.73 -5.61
C GLN A 6 -13.50 25.50 -4.36
N VAL A 7 -12.25 25.94 -4.40
CA VAL A 7 -11.29 25.89 -3.30
C VAL A 7 -10.90 27.31 -2.94
N SER A 8 -10.91 27.63 -1.65
CA SER A 8 -10.58 28.96 -1.17
C SER A 8 -9.08 29.18 -1.06
N VAL A 9 -8.63 30.39 -1.36
CA VAL A 9 -7.23 30.79 -1.16
C VAL A 9 -7.06 31.34 0.24
N ILE A 10 -6.05 30.88 0.97
CA ILE A 10 -5.73 31.34 2.33
C ILE A 10 -4.56 32.31 2.27
N SER A 11 -4.66 33.44 2.98
CA SER A 11 -3.56 34.39 3.09
C SER A 11 -2.41 33.85 3.95
N ALA A 12 -1.24 34.48 3.87
CA ALA A 12 -0.10 34.16 4.74
C ALA A 12 -0.42 34.28 6.26
N LYS A 13 -1.49 35.01 6.62
CA LYS A 13 -1.97 35.17 8.00
C LYS A 13 -2.95 34.06 8.44
N GLY A 14 -3.33 33.13 7.56
CA GLY A 14 -4.26 32.05 7.85
C GLY A 14 -5.74 32.41 7.66
N GLU A 15 -6.02 33.62 7.17
CA GLU A 15 -7.37 34.11 6.88
C GLU A 15 -7.81 33.68 5.47
N GLN A 16 -9.08 33.35 5.31
CA GLN A 16 -9.63 33.00 4.01
C GLN A 16 -9.81 34.27 3.17
N THR A 17 -9.25 34.28 1.97
CA THR A 17 -9.43 35.38 1.00
C THR A 17 -10.74 35.18 0.23
N SER A 18 -11.27 36.25 -0.37
CA SER A 18 -12.43 36.20 -1.25
C SER A 18 -12.17 35.41 -2.55
N THR A 19 -10.91 35.24 -2.92
CA THR A 19 -10.49 34.49 -4.11
C THR A 19 -10.79 33.00 -3.95
N GLN A 20 -11.51 32.45 -4.92
CA GLN A 20 -11.78 31.02 -5.05
C GLN A 20 -11.28 30.52 -6.40
N LEU A 21 -10.78 29.29 -6.40
CA LEU A 21 -10.26 28.62 -7.59
C LEU A 21 -11.02 27.32 -7.86
N PRO A 22 -11.34 27.01 -9.12
CA PRO A 22 -11.93 25.73 -9.45
C PRO A 22 -10.92 24.62 -9.22
N LEU A 23 -11.36 23.49 -8.66
CA LEU A 23 -10.51 22.33 -8.44
C LEU A 23 -9.93 21.82 -9.78
N PRO A 24 -8.60 21.71 -9.94
CA PRO A 24 -7.99 21.20 -11.16
C PRO A 24 -8.42 19.76 -11.47
N ALA A 25 -8.57 19.43 -12.76
CA ALA A 25 -9.11 18.14 -13.20
C ALA A 25 -8.27 16.94 -12.74
N VAL A 26 -6.98 17.15 -12.45
CA VAL A 26 -6.07 16.11 -11.93
C VAL A 26 -6.54 15.52 -10.59
N PHE A 27 -7.31 16.26 -9.79
CA PHE A 27 -7.84 15.74 -8.52
C PHE A 27 -9.01 14.76 -8.71
N SER A 28 -9.65 14.75 -9.88
CA SER A 28 -10.67 13.78 -10.27
C SER A 28 -10.09 12.53 -10.95
N ALA A 29 -8.77 12.44 -11.08
CA ALA A 29 -8.10 11.28 -11.65
C ALA A 29 -8.29 10.03 -10.76
N PRO A 30 -8.37 8.82 -11.36
CA PRO A 30 -8.55 7.57 -10.63
C PRO A 30 -7.41 7.31 -9.65
N VAL A 31 -7.73 7.19 -8.36
CA VAL A 31 -6.76 6.82 -7.32
C VAL A 31 -6.47 5.32 -7.39
N ARG A 32 -5.29 4.94 -7.89
CA ARG A 32 -4.83 3.53 -8.04
C ARG A 32 -3.64 3.19 -7.12
N PRO A 33 -3.87 2.66 -5.90
CA PRO A 33 -2.81 2.33 -4.96
C PRO A 33 -1.83 1.25 -5.46
N ASP A 34 -2.34 0.27 -6.20
CA ASP A 34 -1.60 -0.83 -6.80
C ASP A 34 -0.55 -0.33 -7.82
N LEU A 35 -0.97 0.56 -8.72
CA LEU A 35 -0.11 1.16 -9.73
C LEU A 35 0.93 2.07 -9.06
N VAL A 36 0.50 2.90 -8.10
CA VAL A 36 1.40 3.75 -7.32
C VAL A 36 2.47 2.92 -6.61
N HIS A 37 2.11 1.79 -6.02
CA HIS A 37 3.04 0.87 -5.38
C HIS A 37 4.03 0.25 -6.37
N SER A 38 3.54 -0.31 -7.48
CA SER A 38 4.37 -0.85 -8.57
C SER A 38 5.42 0.15 -9.04
N VAL A 39 4.98 1.36 -9.41
CA VAL A 39 5.85 2.42 -9.92
C VAL A 39 6.82 2.90 -8.85
N PHE A 40 6.35 3.11 -7.62
CA PHE A 40 7.19 3.57 -6.52
C PHE A 40 8.36 2.62 -6.26
N VAL A 41 8.10 1.30 -6.18
CA VAL A 41 9.16 0.30 -5.94
C VAL A 41 10.22 0.33 -7.04
N ARG A 42 9.82 0.50 -8.30
CA ARG A 42 10.74 0.55 -9.44
C ARG A 42 11.53 1.86 -9.47
N VAL A 43 10.88 3.00 -9.30
CA VAL A 43 11.51 4.33 -9.30
C VAL A 43 12.45 4.51 -8.10
N ASN A 44 12.09 4.01 -6.92
CA ASN A 44 12.91 4.12 -5.72
C ASN A 44 14.23 3.33 -5.80
N LYS A 45 14.33 2.36 -6.72
CA LYS A 45 15.59 1.64 -6.99
C LYS A 45 16.61 2.49 -7.77
N ASN A 46 16.19 3.57 -8.41
CA ASN A 46 17.03 4.30 -9.36
C ASN A 46 18.03 5.27 -8.70
N LYS A 47 18.07 5.36 -7.37
CA LYS A 47 19.09 6.12 -6.62
C LYS A 47 20.15 5.21 -5.97
N ARG A 48 20.17 3.92 -6.31
CA ARG A 48 21.08 2.94 -5.71
C ARG A 48 22.48 3.06 -6.32
N GLN A 49 23.50 2.95 -5.48
CA GLN A 49 24.89 2.78 -5.92
C GLN A 49 25.23 1.28 -5.96
N ALA A 50 26.04 0.89 -6.95
CA ALA A 50 26.50 -0.48 -7.07
C ALA A 50 27.43 -0.84 -5.90
N TYR A 51 27.36 -2.10 -5.46
CA TYR A 51 28.31 -2.66 -4.51
C TYR A 51 28.75 -4.03 -5.00
N ALA A 52 30.03 -4.33 -4.86
CA ALA A 52 30.65 -5.58 -5.26
C ALA A 52 31.79 -5.92 -4.29
N VAL A 53 32.07 -7.21 -4.11
CA VAL A 53 33.30 -7.67 -3.47
C VAL A 53 34.45 -7.61 -4.47
N SER A 54 35.68 -7.44 -3.99
CA SER A 54 36.87 -7.50 -4.85
C SER A 54 36.94 -8.84 -5.59
N GLU A 55 37.28 -8.81 -6.87
CA GLU A 55 37.39 -9.99 -7.72
C GLU A 55 38.51 -10.94 -7.28
N LYS A 56 39.59 -10.39 -6.71
CA LYS A 56 40.74 -11.16 -6.23
C LYS A 56 40.51 -11.75 -4.83
N ALA A 57 39.43 -11.38 -4.13
CA ALA A 57 39.19 -11.80 -2.76
C ALA A 57 39.00 -13.32 -2.65
N GLY A 58 39.75 -13.95 -1.73
CA GLY A 58 39.71 -15.40 -1.50
C GLY A 58 40.50 -16.23 -2.51
N HIS A 59 41.14 -15.60 -3.51
CA HIS A 59 41.93 -16.24 -4.57
C HIS A 59 43.42 -15.85 -4.56
N GLN A 60 43.86 -15.00 -3.64
CA GLN A 60 45.26 -14.57 -3.48
C GLN A 60 46.06 -15.58 -2.64
N THR A 61 45.95 -16.87 -2.96
CA THR A 61 46.67 -17.94 -2.25
C THR A 61 46.98 -19.06 -3.22
N SER A 62 48.21 -19.56 -3.21
CA SER A 62 48.58 -20.79 -3.92
C SER A 62 48.17 -21.99 -3.06
N ALA A 63 47.07 -22.64 -3.44
CA ALA A 63 46.53 -23.78 -2.72
C ALA A 63 46.14 -24.88 -3.71
N GLU A 64 46.47 -26.11 -3.36
CA GLU A 64 46.20 -27.29 -4.18
C GLU A 64 45.54 -28.36 -3.32
N SER A 65 44.70 -29.21 -3.93
CA SER A 65 44.11 -30.33 -3.20
C SER A 65 45.18 -31.39 -2.96
N TRP A 66 45.24 -31.91 -1.74
CA TRP A 66 46.12 -33.04 -1.45
C TRP A 66 45.58 -34.39 -1.93
N GLY A 67 44.40 -34.41 -2.57
CA GLY A 67 43.77 -35.62 -3.09
C GLY A 67 43.20 -36.53 -1.98
N THR A 68 42.99 -37.80 -2.33
CA THR A 68 42.56 -38.85 -1.39
C THR A 68 43.77 -39.49 -0.69
N GLY A 69 43.54 -40.34 0.31
CA GLY A 69 44.61 -41.17 0.92
C GLY A 69 45.42 -40.50 2.03
N ARG A 70 45.03 -39.29 2.49
CA ARG A 70 45.72 -38.53 3.55
C ARG A 70 44.87 -38.29 4.80
N ALA A 71 43.80 -39.08 4.98
CA ALA A 71 42.82 -38.95 6.07
C ALA A 71 42.24 -37.52 6.25
N VAL A 72 42.16 -36.75 5.16
CA VAL A 72 41.63 -35.38 5.13
C VAL A 72 40.68 -35.16 3.96
N ALA A 73 39.76 -34.19 4.08
CA ALA A 73 38.88 -33.79 2.99
C ALA A 73 39.64 -33.18 1.79
N ARG A 74 39.10 -33.38 0.57
CA ARG A 74 39.69 -33.04 -0.74
C ARG A 74 39.68 -31.55 -1.12
N ILE A 75 39.37 -30.64 -0.18
CA ILE A 75 39.38 -29.20 -0.45
C ILE A 75 40.82 -28.71 -0.70
N PRO A 76 41.08 -27.75 -1.61
CA PRO A 76 42.42 -27.18 -1.78
C PRO A 76 42.98 -26.63 -0.48
N ARG A 77 44.25 -26.89 -0.22
CA ARG A 77 44.97 -26.48 1.00
C ARG A 77 46.18 -25.63 0.66
N VAL A 78 46.45 -24.63 1.49
CA VAL A 78 47.61 -23.74 1.33
C VAL A 78 48.91 -24.53 1.49
N GLY A 79 49.86 -24.34 0.58
CA GLY A 79 51.17 -25.00 0.62
C GLY A 79 52.14 -24.42 1.66
N GLY A 80 53.40 -24.88 1.60
CA GLY A 80 54.49 -24.44 2.47
C GLY A 80 54.43 -25.00 3.90
N GLY A 81 55.23 -24.42 4.80
CA GLY A 81 55.33 -24.79 6.21
C GLY A 81 55.77 -23.61 7.08
N GLY A 82 55.86 -23.81 8.40
CA GLY A 82 56.33 -22.77 9.35
C GLY A 82 55.33 -21.67 9.70
N THR A 83 54.11 -21.72 9.17
CA THR A 83 53.03 -20.79 9.54
C THR A 83 51.74 -21.54 9.88
N HIS A 84 50.90 -20.97 10.75
CA HIS A 84 49.58 -21.54 11.05
C HIS A 84 48.65 -21.61 9.85
N ARG A 85 48.95 -20.90 8.74
CA ARG A 85 48.13 -20.88 7.53
C ARG A 85 48.40 -22.08 6.63
N SER A 86 49.61 -22.63 6.63
CA SER A 86 49.99 -23.82 5.86
C SER A 86 49.12 -25.01 6.23
N GLY A 87 48.64 -25.75 5.22
CA GLY A 87 47.73 -26.89 5.39
C GLY A 87 46.26 -26.54 5.63
N GLN A 88 45.88 -25.25 5.81
CA GLN A 88 44.48 -24.86 5.93
C GLN A 88 43.74 -24.87 4.59
N ALA A 89 42.42 -25.10 4.63
CA ALA A 89 41.56 -25.04 3.44
C ALA A 89 41.47 -23.62 2.83
N ALA A 90 41.37 -23.55 1.51
CA ALA A 90 41.32 -22.31 0.73
C ALA A 90 40.29 -22.38 -0.42
N PHE A 91 40.06 -21.24 -1.08
CA PHE A 91 39.14 -20.99 -2.19
C PHE A 91 37.64 -21.22 -1.93
N GLY A 92 37.26 -22.30 -1.27
CA GLY A 92 35.87 -22.69 -1.03
C GLY A 92 35.08 -21.66 -0.22
N ASN A 93 33.78 -21.56 -0.49
CA ASN A 93 32.85 -20.68 0.24
C ASN A 93 32.61 -21.11 1.68
N MET A 94 32.84 -22.40 2.00
CA MET A 94 32.81 -22.92 3.37
C MET A 94 34.12 -22.63 4.13
N CYS A 95 35.19 -22.20 3.45
CA CYS A 95 36.50 -22.01 4.05
C CYS A 95 36.63 -20.62 4.68
N ARG A 96 37.20 -20.55 5.88
CA ARG A 96 37.61 -19.28 6.50
C ARG A 96 38.64 -18.58 5.59
N GLY A 97 38.36 -17.34 5.19
CA GLY A 97 39.21 -16.59 4.25
C GLY A 97 39.11 -17.04 2.79
N GLY A 98 38.21 -17.97 2.46
CA GLY A 98 37.91 -18.36 1.08
C GLY A 98 37.01 -17.36 0.35
N ARG A 99 36.70 -17.64 -0.92
CA ARG A 99 35.83 -16.79 -1.73
C ARG A 99 34.36 -17.07 -1.40
N MET A 100 33.52 -16.04 -1.32
CA MET A 100 32.07 -16.24 -1.18
C MET A 100 31.45 -16.96 -2.40
N PHE A 101 30.32 -17.65 -2.18
CA PHE A 101 29.50 -18.18 -3.26
C PHE A 101 28.88 -17.04 -4.08
N ALA A 102 28.89 -17.17 -5.41
CA ALA A 102 28.38 -16.18 -6.36
C ALA A 102 28.76 -14.72 -5.99
N PRO A 103 30.06 -14.35 -6.06
CA PRO A 103 30.55 -13.03 -5.67
C PRO A 103 29.70 -11.91 -6.29
N THR A 104 29.39 -10.88 -5.50
CA THR A 104 28.60 -9.74 -5.99
C THR A 104 29.36 -9.00 -7.09
N LYS A 105 28.67 -8.75 -8.21
CA LYS A 105 29.23 -8.07 -9.38
C LYS A 105 28.53 -6.74 -9.62
N THR A 106 29.29 -5.80 -10.19
CA THR A 106 28.82 -4.42 -10.43
C THR A 106 27.72 -4.35 -11.49
N TRP A 107 27.72 -5.24 -12.48
CA TRP A 107 26.75 -5.28 -13.60
C TRP A 107 25.36 -5.82 -13.25
N ARG A 108 25.06 -6.06 -11.96
CA ARG A 108 23.68 -6.33 -11.52
C ARG A 108 22.75 -5.24 -12.03
N LYS A 109 21.52 -5.59 -12.43
CA LYS A 109 20.50 -4.60 -12.84
C LYS A 109 20.02 -3.78 -11.62
N TRP A 110 20.65 -2.63 -11.38
CA TRP A 110 20.32 -1.74 -10.27
C TRP A 110 19.08 -0.87 -10.54
N HIS A 111 19.03 -0.32 -11.74
CA HIS A 111 18.01 0.63 -12.20
C HIS A 111 16.90 -0.11 -12.95
N ILE A 112 15.66 0.31 -12.73
CA ILE A 112 14.48 -0.27 -13.36
C ILE A 112 13.78 0.80 -14.20
N LYS A 113 13.64 0.51 -15.50
CA LYS A 113 12.82 1.32 -16.41
C LYS A 113 11.34 1.12 -16.07
N VAL A 114 10.58 2.19 -16.22
CA VAL A 114 9.12 2.22 -16.04
C VAL A 114 8.54 3.04 -17.17
N ASN A 115 7.42 2.59 -17.72
CA ASN A 115 6.75 3.28 -18.81
C ASN A 115 6.44 4.72 -18.39
N HIS A 116 6.67 5.66 -19.31
CA HIS A 116 6.50 7.07 -19.00
C HIS A 116 5.05 7.38 -18.61
N ASN A 117 4.08 6.80 -19.33
CA ASN A 117 2.66 6.97 -19.02
C ASN A 117 2.27 6.37 -17.65
N GLU A 118 2.83 5.20 -17.28
CA GLU A 118 2.60 4.59 -15.96
C GLU A 118 3.14 5.49 -14.83
N LYS A 119 4.30 6.14 -15.03
CA LYS A 119 4.80 7.13 -14.07
C LYS A 119 3.85 8.33 -13.93
N ARG A 120 3.34 8.85 -15.05
CA ARG A 120 2.41 10.00 -15.07
C ARG A 120 1.08 9.65 -14.39
N TYR A 121 0.56 8.45 -14.64
CA TYR A 121 -0.61 7.90 -13.95
C TYR A 121 -0.36 7.87 -12.43
N ALA A 122 0.75 7.27 -11.98
CA ALA A 122 1.06 7.18 -10.56
C ALA A 122 1.14 8.57 -9.89
N THR A 123 1.73 9.55 -10.57
CA THR A 123 1.77 10.94 -10.05
C THR A 123 0.39 11.57 -9.99
N ALA A 124 -0.45 11.40 -11.01
CA ALA A 124 -1.82 11.92 -11.01
C ALA A 124 -2.65 11.29 -9.88
N SER A 125 -2.60 9.96 -9.70
CA SER A 125 -3.23 9.26 -8.58
C SER A 125 -2.79 9.79 -7.22
N ALA A 126 -1.49 10.10 -7.08
CA ALA A 126 -0.93 10.60 -5.82
C ALA A 126 -1.32 12.05 -5.53
N ILE A 127 -1.49 12.89 -6.57
CA ILE A 127 -2.04 14.25 -6.44
C ILE A 127 -3.51 14.17 -6.03
N ALA A 128 -4.32 13.38 -6.74
CA ALA A 128 -5.74 13.17 -6.40
C ALA A 128 -5.92 12.70 -4.94
N ALA A 129 -5.11 11.75 -4.50
CA ALA A 129 -5.15 11.27 -3.12
C ALA A 129 -4.78 12.33 -2.07
N SER A 130 -4.08 13.40 -2.43
CA SER A 130 -3.73 14.49 -1.51
C SER A 130 -4.91 15.41 -1.16
N ALA A 131 -5.97 15.42 -1.97
CA ALA A 131 -7.22 16.13 -1.66
C ALA A 131 -8.10 15.37 -0.65
N VAL A 132 -7.87 14.07 -0.48
CA VAL A 132 -8.74 13.20 0.31
C VAL A 132 -8.27 13.18 1.76
N THR A 133 -9.00 13.87 2.64
CA THR A 133 -8.67 14.01 4.07
C THR A 133 -8.46 12.67 4.78
N SER A 134 -9.28 11.65 4.48
CA SER A 134 -9.14 10.33 5.09
C SER A 134 -7.80 9.64 4.76
N LEU A 135 -7.32 9.79 3.52
CA LEU A 135 -6.01 9.26 3.11
C LEU A 135 -4.87 10.05 3.77
N VAL A 136 -5.01 11.37 3.89
CA VAL A 136 -4.01 12.23 4.53
C VAL A 136 -3.86 11.91 6.03
N LEU A 137 -4.98 11.72 6.73
CA LEU A 137 -5.00 11.30 8.13
C LEU A 137 -4.46 9.88 8.31
N ALA A 138 -4.84 8.93 7.44
CA ALA A 138 -4.38 7.54 7.51
C ALA A 138 -2.85 7.40 7.39
N ARG A 139 -2.18 8.32 6.70
CA ARG A 139 -0.70 8.38 6.67
C ARG A 139 -0.05 8.91 7.95
N GLY A 140 -0.82 9.50 8.84
CA GLY A 140 -0.34 10.14 10.06
C GLY A 140 0.13 11.58 9.85
N HIS A 141 -0.45 12.32 8.89
CA HIS A 141 -0.35 13.78 8.89
C HIS A 141 -1.35 14.39 9.88
N ARG A 142 -0.94 15.46 10.56
CA ARG A 142 -1.76 16.18 11.54
C ARG A 142 -2.46 17.35 10.87
N VAL A 143 -3.60 17.08 10.24
CA VAL A 143 -4.40 18.05 9.47
C VAL A 143 -5.76 18.33 10.12
N GLU A 144 -5.96 17.93 11.37
CA GLU A 144 -7.25 18.05 12.06
C GLU A 144 -7.68 19.52 12.30
N GLN A 145 -6.75 20.47 12.23
CA GLN A 145 -6.98 21.92 12.37
C GLN A 145 -6.91 22.68 11.03
N VAL A 146 -6.66 21.98 9.92
CA VAL A 146 -6.62 22.60 8.60
C VAL A 146 -8.07 22.79 8.12
N LYS A 147 -8.38 23.99 7.61
CA LYS A 147 -9.75 24.37 7.23
C LYS A 147 -10.34 23.47 6.14
N GLU A 148 -9.59 23.26 5.07
CA GLU A 148 -9.99 22.43 3.94
C GLU A 148 -8.78 21.81 3.20
N LEU A 149 -9.05 20.79 2.40
CA LEU A 149 -8.09 20.16 1.50
C LEU A 149 -8.68 20.07 0.09
N PRO A 150 -7.90 20.33 -0.98
CA PRO A 150 -6.50 20.77 -1.00
C PRO A 150 -6.28 22.14 -0.33
N LEU A 151 -5.18 22.28 0.41
CA LEU A 151 -4.84 23.55 1.07
C LEU A 151 -4.12 24.47 0.09
N VAL A 152 -4.71 25.62 -0.23
CA VAL A 152 -4.16 26.63 -1.15
C VAL A 152 -3.82 27.91 -0.40
N VAL A 153 -2.60 28.43 -0.60
CA VAL A 153 -2.06 29.63 0.05
C VAL A 153 -1.75 30.70 -1.01
N SER A 154 -1.87 31.98 -0.66
CA SER A 154 -1.57 33.10 -1.57
C SER A 154 -0.15 33.05 -2.14
N ASN A 155 0.03 33.65 -3.32
CA ASN A 155 1.32 33.70 -4.01
C ASN A 155 2.40 34.48 -3.22
N ASP A 156 2.00 35.30 -2.25
CA ASP A 156 2.95 35.99 -1.35
C ASP A 156 3.87 35.02 -0.61
N PHE A 157 3.41 33.78 -0.40
CA PHE A 157 4.23 32.76 0.23
C PHE A 157 5.48 32.41 -0.58
N GLU A 158 5.43 32.51 -1.92
CA GLU A 158 6.60 32.24 -2.79
C GLU A 158 7.75 33.23 -2.59
N SER A 159 7.44 34.45 -2.15
CA SER A 159 8.40 35.54 -1.95
C SER A 159 9.00 35.58 -0.53
N VAL A 160 8.64 34.63 0.35
CA VAL A 160 9.18 34.57 1.71
C VAL A 160 10.63 34.07 1.67
N THR A 161 11.56 34.91 2.16
CA THR A 161 13.00 34.62 2.14
C THR A 161 13.55 34.12 3.48
N LYS A 162 12.99 34.57 4.60
CA LYS A 162 13.46 34.20 5.95
C LYS A 162 12.73 32.97 6.47
N THR A 163 13.49 32.00 6.99
CA THR A 163 12.92 30.78 7.60
C THR A 163 11.98 31.06 8.78
N LYS A 164 12.27 32.10 9.58
CA LYS A 164 11.40 32.49 10.70
C LYS A 164 9.99 32.81 10.21
N ASP A 165 9.91 33.60 9.15
CA ASP A 165 8.64 34.07 8.59
C ASP A 165 7.92 32.91 7.89
N ALA A 166 8.65 32.03 7.20
CA ALA A 166 8.08 30.83 6.61
C ALA A 166 7.47 29.88 7.67
N VAL A 167 8.11 29.72 8.82
CA VAL A 167 7.55 28.95 9.95
C VAL A 167 6.30 29.64 10.51
N ALA A 168 6.26 30.98 10.56
CA ALA A 168 5.08 31.72 11.02
C ALA A 168 3.89 31.49 10.09
N VAL A 169 4.10 31.50 8.77
CA VAL A 169 3.06 31.18 7.77
C VAL A 169 2.57 29.73 7.92
N LEU A 170 3.49 28.76 8.04
CA LEU A 170 3.08 27.36 8.25
C LEU A 170 2.27 27.16 9.55
N LYS A 171 2.51 27.99 10.58
CA LYS A 171 1.72 27.97 11.81
C LYS A 171 0.33 28.54 11.60
N SER A 172 0.21 29.68 10.93
CA SER A 172 -1.07 30.38 10.71
C SER A 172 -2.03 29.55 9.86
N ILE A 173 -1.54 28.80 8.87
CA ILE A 173 -2.35 27.93 8.00
C ILE A 173 -2.69 26.56 8.62
N GLY A 174 -2.35 26.32 9.89
CA GLY A 174 -2.70 25.08 10.61
C GLY A 174 -1.71 23.91 10.44
N ALA A 175 -0.58 24.07 9.75
CA ALA A 175 0.42 23.01 9.57
C ALA A 175 1.35 22.82 10.78
N HIS A 176 1.17 23.58 11.86
CA HIS A 176 2.07 23.57 13.03
C HIS A 176 2.21 22.18 13.68
N LYS A 177 1.09 21.47 13.86
CA LYS A 177 1.10 20.13 14.48
C LYS A 177 1.88 19.13 13.65
N ASP A 178 1.84 19.23 12.32
CA ASP A 178 2.59 18.34 11.43
C ASP A 178 4.10 18.62 11.50
N LEU A 179 4.51 19.87 11.71
CA LEU A 179 5.92 20.22 11.98
C LEU A 179 6.40 19.67 13.33
N ILE A 180 5.61 19.84 14.40
CA ILE A 180 5.94 19.32 15.73
C ILE A 180 6.12 17.79 15.68
N LYS A 181 5.24 17.09 14.94
CA LYS A 181 5.34 15.64 14.72
C LYS A 181 6.71 15.24 14.19
N VAL A 182 7.25 15.97 13.21
CA VAL A 182 8.57 15.67 12.65
C VAL A 182 9.65 15.86 13.70
N ILE A 183 9.67 17.01 14.37
CA ILE A 183 10.69 17.35 15.37
C ILE A 183 10.73 16.31 16.49
N LYS A 184 9.56 15.94 17.04
CA LYS A 184 9.44 14.92 18.10
C LYS A 184 9.79 13.50 17.64
N SER A 185 9.80 13.23 16.34
CA SER A 185 10.03 11.88 15.80
C SER A 185 11.50 11.52 15.55
N LYS A 186 12.43 12.48 15.73
CA LYS A 186 13.85 12.24 15.46
C LYS A 186 14.41 11.20 16.43
N LYS A 187 14.84 10.06 15.89
CA LYS A 187 15.44 8.95 16.64
C LYS A 187 16.71 8.45 15.95
N LEU A 188 17.58 7.77 16.70
CA LEU A 188 18.71 7.03 16.12
C LEU A 188 18.17 5.85 15.30
N ARG A 189 18.75 5.64 14.11
CA ARG A 189 18.38 4.52 13.24
C ARG A 189 18.73 3.19 13.90
N ALA A 190 17.82 2.21 13.86
CA ALA A 190 18.13 0.84 14.28
C ALA A 190 19.14 0.17 13.33
N GLY A 191 20.02 -0.67 13.88
CA GLY A 191 20.98 -1.49 13.12
C GLY A 191 22.23 -0.77 12.59
N LYS A 192 22.93 -1.43 11.66
CA LYS A 192 24.25 -1.00 11.13
C LYS A 192 24.22 0.25 10.24
N GLY A 193 23.03 0.74 9.87
CA GLY A 193 22.88 1.94 9.06
C GLY A 193 23.44 3.21 9.71
N LYS A 194 23.55 3.22 11.05
CA LYS A 194 24.15 4.32 11.82
C LYS A 194 25.58 4.63 11.40
N LEU A 195 26.35 3.59 11.09
CA LEU A 195 27.76 3.68 10.67
C LEU A 195 27.93 3.95 9.16
N ARG A 196 26.83 3.96 8.40
CA ARG A 196 26.83 4.06 6.93
C ARG A 196 26.16 5.36 6.45
N GLY A 197 26.47 6.48 7.10
CA GLY A 197 25.96 7.81 6.75
C GLY A 197 24.45 8.03 6.98
N ARG A 198 23.76 7.14 7.70
CA ARG A 198 22.29 7.19 7.91
C ARG A 198 21.95 7.12 9.41
N ARG A 199 22.57 7.98 10.21
CA ARG A 199 22.51 7.95 11.68
C ARG A 199 21.11 8.17 12.27
N PHE A 200 20.34 9.10 11.72
CA PHE A 200 19.02 9.49 12.26
C PHE A 200 17.87 9.09 11.34
N THR A 201 16.68 8.93 11.92
CA THR A 201 15.39 8.78 11.24
C THR A 201 14.39 9.78 11.82
N GLN A 202 13.54 10.34 10.97
CA GLN A 202 12.43 11.20 11.35
C GLN A 202 11.27 11.01 10.36
N ARG A 203 10.07 11.44 10.74
CA ARG A 203 8.89 11.45 9.86
C ARG A 203 9.02 12.54 8.79
N ARG A 204 8.22 12.44 7.73
CA ARG A 204 8.06 13.52 6.74
C ARG A 204 6.93 14.45 7.17
N GLY A 205 7.10 15.73 6.90
CA GLY A 205 6.12 16.79 7.10
C GLY A 205 5.41 17.14 5.79
N PRO A 206 4.88 18.37 5.69
CA PRO A 206 4.16 18.81 4.50
C PRO A 206 5.08 18.91 3.27
N LEU A 207 4.48 18.81 2.10
CA LEU A 207 5.09 19.18 0.82
C LEU A 207 4.53 20.53 0.40
N VAL A 208 5.39 21.52 0.19
CA VAL A 208 4.99 22.83 -0.34
C VAL A 208 5.23 22.82 -1.85
N VAL A 209 4.20 23.08 -2.64
CA VAL A 209 4.27 23.14 -4.09
C VAL A 209 4.12 24.58 -4.56
N TYR A 210 5.08 25.03 -5.37
CA TYR A 210 5.15 26.40 -5.87
C TYR A 210 5.22 26.41 -7.41
N ALA A 211 4.86 27.55 -8.02
CA ALA A 211 5.01 27.78 -9.45
C ALA A 211 6.35 28.44 -9.77
N HIS A 212 6.74 29.45 -9.00
CA HIS A 212 8.01 30.15 -9.15
C HIS A 212 8.80 30.17 -7.84
N ASP A 213 10.13 30.00 -7.92
CA ASP A 213 10.99 30.05 -6.73
C ASP A 213 11.58 31.45 -6.56
N ASN A 214 10.93 32.27 -5.73
CA ASN A 214 11.39 33.63 -5.39
C ASN A 214 12.13 33.66 -4.03
N GLY A 215 12.70 32.52 -3.60
CA GLY A 215 13.44 32.38 -2.34
C GLY A 215 12.80 31.40 -1.35
N LEU A 216 11.58 30.94 -1.64
CA LEU A 216 10.83 29.99 -0.81
C LEU A 216 11.59 28.69 -0.53
N THR A 217 12.30 28.15 -1.54
CA THR A 217 13.06 26.90 -1.34
C THR A 217 14.15 27.06 -0.28
N LYS A 218 14.86 28.20 -0.28
CA LYS A 218 15.90 28.52 0.70
C LYS A 218 15.28 28.75 2.09
N ALA A 219 14.14 29.44 2.15
CA ALA A 219 13.44 29.70 3.40
C ALA A 219 12.98 28.40 4.10
N LEU A 220 12.50 27.42 3.34
CA LEU A 220 11.94 26.16 3.88
C LEU A 220 12.97 25.04 4.07
N ARG A 221 14.11 25.06 3.36
CA ARG A 221 15.09 23.95 3.34
C ARG A 221 15.59 23.51 4.71
N ASN A 222 15.72 24.44 5.66
CA ASN A 222 16.25 24.12 6.99
C ASN A 222 15.19 23.60 7.98
N ILE A 223 13.90 23.66 7.60
CA ILE A 223 12.81 23.20 8.47
C ILE A 223 12.71 21.67 8.37
N PRO A 224 12.86 20.92 9.47
CA PRO A 224 12.85 19.47 9.42
C PRO A 224 11.55 18.89 8.84
N GLY A 225 11.69 18.07 7.79
CA GLY A 225 10.61 17.29 7.19
C GLY A 225 9.73 18.04 6.20
N VAL A 226 9.84 19.36 6.09
CA VAL A 226 9.24 20.12 4.99
C VAL A 226 10.05 19.84 3.74
N GLU A 227 9.36 19.54 2.64
CA GLU A 227 9.98 19.46 1.32
C GLU A 227 9.27 20.46 0.41
N THR A 228 9.99 20.95 -0.59
CA THR A 228 9.44 21.82 -1.64
C THR A 228 9.50 21.10 -2.99
N SER A 229 8.58 21.43 -3.89
CA SER A 229 8.61 20.97 -5.28
C SER A 229 8.00 22.01 -6.19
N ASP A 230 8.59 22.18 -7.37
CA ASP A 230 7.95 22.88 -8.49
C ASP A 230 6.77 22.01 -9.01
N VAL A 231 5.65 22.65 -9.33
CA VAL A 231 4.47 22.03 -9.94
C VAL A 231 4.77 21.28 -11.24
N LYS A 232 5.74 21.75 -12.04
CA LYS A 232 6.17 21.10 -13.29
C LYS A 232 6.96 19.82 -13.05
N HIS A 233 7.58 19.69 -11.87
CA HIS A 233 8.55 18.63 -11.55
C HIS A 233 8.09 17.73 -10.39
N LEU A 234 6.78 17.63 -10.16
CA LEU A 234 6.19 16.82 -9.08
C LEU A 234 6.64 15.34 -9.14
N GLY A 235 7.43 14.94 -8.14
CA GLY A 235 7.97 13.59 -8.03
C GLY A 235 7.09 12.65 -7.20
N LEU A 236 6.83 11.44 -7.72
CA LEU A 236 6.08 10.40 -7.00
C LEU A 236 6.71 10.05 -5.63
N LEU A 237 8.04 10.05 -5.53
CA LEU A 237 8.73 9.72 -4.27
C LEU A 237 8.45 10.73 -3.15
N GLN A 238 8.10 11.97 -3.52
CA GLN A 238 7.67 13.00 -2.60
C GLN A 238 6.16 12.91 -2.37
N LEU A 239 5.33 12.71 -3.40
CA LEU A 239 3.87 12.65 -3.23
C LEU A 239 3.38 11.41 -2.47
N ALA A 240 4.02 10.25 -2.66
CA ALA A 240 3.67 9.00 -2.00
C ALA A 240 4.90 8.32 -1.32
N PRO A 241 5.50 8.92 -0.27
CA PRO A 241 6.69 8.37 0.38
C PRO A 241 6.45 6.97 0.97
N GLY A 242 7.16 5.96 0.45
CA GLY A 242 6.96 4.57 0.87
C GLY A 242 5.76 3.90 0.19
N ALA A 243 5.35 4.38 -0.98
CA ALA A 243 4.19 3.89 -1.75
C ALA A 243 2.81 4.08 -1.10
N HIS A 244 2.73 4.75 0.06
CA HIS A 244 1.44 5.07 0.69
C HIS A 244 0.92 6.39 0.12
N LEU A 245 -0.37 6.47 -0.21
CA LEU A 245 -1.03 7.64 -0.80
C LEU A 245 -1.53 8.63 0.25
N GLY A 246 -1.66 9.92 -0.10
CA GLY A 246 -2.25 10.98 0.75
C GLY A 246 -1.23 11.83 1.51
N ARG A 247 -0.17 12.35 0.87
CA ARG A 247 0.73 13.28 1.58
C ARG A 247 -0.01 14.60 1.84
N PHE A 248 0.27 15.26 2.96
CA PHE A 248 -0.19 16.62 3.18
C PHE A 248 0.57 17.58 2.25
N VAL A 249 -0.14 18.14 1.27
CA VAL A 249 0.39 19.07 0.27
C VAL A 249 -0.21 20.45 0.48
N ILE A 250 0.65 21.46 0.47
CA ILE A 250 0.31 22.89 0.56
C ILE A 250 0.62 23.47 -0.81
N TRP A 251 -0.39 23.99 -1.49
CA TRP A 251 -0.27 24.56 -2.83
C TRP A 251 -0.19 26.07 -2.72
N THR A 252 0.68 26.72 -3.49
CA THR A 252 0.52 28.15 -3.77
C THR A 252 -0.56 28.33 -4.83
N GLN A 253 -1.19 29.51 -4.84
CA GLN A 253 -2.28 29.82 -5.77
C GLN A 253 -1.85 29.59 -7.23
N GLY A 254 -0.70 30.14 -7.64
CA GLY A 254 -0.17 29.98 -9.00
C GLY A 254 0.20 28.54 -9.33
N ALA A 255 0.69 27.77 -8.35
CA ALA A 255 0.92 26.34 -8.55
C ALA A 255 -0.40 25.60 -8.81
N PHE A 256 -1.44 25.91 -8.04
CA PHE A 256 -2.75 25.27 -8.14
C PHE A 256 -3.42 25.56 -9.49
N GLU A 257 -3.42 26.81 -9.94
CA GLU A 257 -3.93 27.21 -11.26
C GLU A 257 -3.17 26.53 -12.41
N SER A 258 -1.85 26.40 -12.29
CA SER A 258 -1.02 25.78 -13.32
C SER A 258 -1.25 24.29 -13.51
N LEU A 259 -1.89 23.58 -12.56
CA LEU A 259 -2.11 22.13 -12.64
C LEU A 259 -2.92 21.72 -13.87
N ASP A 260 -3.96 22.49 -14.23
CA ASP A 260 -4.78 22.21 -15.43
C ASP A 260 -3.99 22.38 -16.73
N SER A 261 -2.98 23.26 -16.74
CA SER A 261 -2.05 23.40 -17.86
C SER A 261 -1.05 22.23 -17.91
N VAL A 262 -0.52 21.82 -16.76
CA VAL A 262 0.48 20.75 -16.66
C VAL A 262 -0.10 19.36 -16.96
N TYR A 263 -1.29 19.04 -16.45
CA TYR A 263 -1.91 17.72 -16.60
C TYR A 263 -3.03 17.66 -17.64
N GLY A 264 -3.56 18.80 -18.06
CA GLY A 264 -4.72 18.88 -18.94
C GLY A 264 -6.03 18.78 -18.18
N SER A 265 -7.09 19.27 -18.81
CA SER A 265 -8.50 19.12 -18.41
C SER A 265 -9.34 18.79 -19.65
N ASP A 266 -10.65 18.65 -19.50
CA ASP A 266 -11.54 18.43 -20.65
C ASP A 266 -11.50 19.62 -21.65
N SER A 267 -11.23 20.83 -21.17
CA SER A 267 -11.13 22.05 -21.99
C SER A 267 -9.70 22.43 -22.38
N THR A 268 -8.69 22.03 -21.60
CA THR A 268 -7.30 22.44 -21.80
C THR A 268 -6.40 21.25 -22.12
N LYS A 269 -5.63 21.35 -23.21
CA LYS A 269 -4.61 20.35 -23.53
C LYS A 269 -3.46 20.43 -22.51
N SER A 270 -2.90 19.28 -22.17
CA SER A 270 -1.71 19.21 -21.32
C SER A 270 -0.48 19.74 -22.07
N ILE A 271 0.40 20.47 -21.37
CA ILE A 271 1.76 20.81 -21.87
C ILE A 271 2.56 19.54 -22.22
N LYS A 272 2.24 18.40 -21.58
CA LYS A 272 2.87 17.13 -21.88
C LYS A 272 2.35 16.61 -23.23
N SER A 273 3.21 16.64 -24.25
CA SER A 273 2.86 16.14 -25.59
C SER A 273 2.26 14.72 -25.54
N GLY A 274 1.13 14.55 -26.24
CA GLY A 274 0.38 13.30 -26.34
C GLY A 274 -0.19 12.77 -25.03
N TYR A 275 -0.34 13.60 -23.99
CA TYR A 275 -0.85 13.17 -22.69
C TYR A 275 -2.28 13.63 -22.44
N THR A 276 -3.10 12.71 -21.94
CA THR A 276 -4.41 12.96 -21.35
C THR A 276 -4.48 12.32 -19.97
N LEU A 277 -5.34 12.85 -19.11
CA LEU A 277 -5.58 12.24 -17.81
C LEU A 277 -6.20 10.84 -17.97
N PRO A 278 -5.89 9.89 -17.06
CA PRO A 278 -6.51 8.58 -17.12
C PRO A 278 -8.02 8.66 -16.89
N SER A 279 -8.78 7.92 -17.70
CA SER A 279 -10.23 7.83 -17.57
C SER A 279 -10.64 6.86 -16.45
N ASN A 280 -11.78 7.14 -15.81
CA ASN A 280 -12.39 6.23 -14.86
C ASN A 280 -13.10 5.09 -15.59
N ILE A 281 -12.91 3.85 -15.12
CA ILE A 281 -13.66 2.67 -15.62
C ILE A 281 -15.05 2.53 -14.99
N ILE A 282 -15.29 3.23 -13.87
CA ILE A 282 -16.55 3.29 -13.15
C ILE A 282 -16.89 4.75 -12.92
N SER A 283 -18.15 5.14 -13.13
CA SER A 283 -18.58 6.54 -13.02
C SER A 283 -18.74 7.01 -11.57
N ASN A 284 -19.22 6.14 -10.68
CA ASN A 284 -19.42 6.43 -9.26
C ASN A 284 -18.79 5.34 -8.39
N THR A 285 -17.95 5.74 -7.43
CA THR A 285 -17.27 4.82 -6.50
C THR A 285 -18.16 4.39 -5.33
N ASP A 286 -19.26 5.11 -5.06
CA ASP A 286 -20.26 4.71 -4.07
C ASP A 286 -21.20 3.66 -4.67
N VAL A 287 -20.74 2.41 -4.60
CA VAL A 287 -21.49 1.25 -5.07
C VAL A 287 -22.78 1.07 -4.27
N THR A 288 -22.81 1.46 -2.99
CA THR A 288 -24.02 1.31 -2.16
C THR A 288 -25.13 2.23 -2.63
N ARG A 289 -24.80 3.47 -3.03
CA ARG A 289 -25.75 4.39 -3.66
C ARG A 289 -26.29 3.85 -4.98
N LEU A 290 -25.44 3.23 -5.80
CA LEU A 290 -25.88 2.61 -7.06
C LEU A 290 -26.80 1.40 -6.80
N ILE A 291 -26.45 0.53 -5.84
CA ILE A 291 -27.29 -0.62 -5.47
C ILE A 291 -28.65 -0.17 -4.94
N ASN A 292 -28.69 0.90 -4.16
CA ASN A 292 -29.90 1.43 -3.55
C ASN A 292 -30.66 2.41 -4.46
N SER A 293 -30.29 2.54 -5.74
CA SER A 293 -31.02 3.39 -6.68
C SER A 293 -32.41 2.81 -6.97
N ALA A 294 -33.36 3.68 -7.34
CA ALA A 294 -34.74 3.28 -7.56
C ALA A 294 -34.86 2.25 -8.69
N GLU A 295 -34.04 2.40 -9.75
CA GLU A 295 -34.03 1.53 -10.92
C GLU A 295 -33.55 0.12 -10.56
N VAL A 296 -32.54 0.01 -9.68
CA VAL A 296 -32.04 -1.29 -9.21
C VAL A 296 -33.03 -1.93 -8.24
N GLN A 297 -33.52 -1.17 -7.26
CA GLN A 297 -34.44 -1.68 -6.23
C GLN A 297 -35.81 -2.08 -6.81
N ALA A 298 -36.25 -1.49 -7.93
CA ALA A 298 -37.48 -1.88 -8.62
C ALA A 298 -37.43 -3.30 -9.22
N VAL A 299 -36.24 -3.81 -9.56
CA VAL A 299 -36.07 -5.12 -10.22
C VAL A 299 -35.56 -6.18 -9.24
N VAL A 300 -34.87 -5.78 -8.16
CA VAL A 300 -34.29 -6.71 -7.18
C VAL A 300 -35.38 -7.37 -6.35
N ARG A 301 -35.35 -8.71 -6.29
CA ARG A 301 -36.22 -9.52 -5.41
C ARG A 301 -36.03 -9.15 -3.93
N PRO A 302 -37.05 -9.31 -3.07
CA PRO A 302 -36.91 -9.07 -1.63
C PRO A 302 -35.78 -9.93 -1.05
N ALA A 303 -34.94 -9.30 -0.22
CA ALA A 303 -33.85 -9.99 0.45
C ALA A 303 -34.38 -11.01 1.47
N GLY A 304 -33.76 -12.19 1.53
CA GLY A 304 -33.97 -13.14 2.62
C GLY A 304 -33.32 -12.65 3.92
N GLN A 305 -33.44 -13.44 4.99
CA GLN A 305 -32.74 -13.14 6.24
C GLN A 305 -31.21 -13.16 6.03
N PRO A 306 -30.46 -12.20 6.62
CA PRO A 306 -29.01 -12.11 6.45
C PRO A 306 -28.28 -13.32 7.06
N SER A 307 -28.86 -13.93 8.08
CA SER A 307 -28.39 -15.19 8.66
C SER A 307 -29.43 -16.28 8.44
N GLN A 308 -28.97 -17.44 7.98
CA GLN A 308 -29.83 -18.60 7.83
C GLN A 308 -30.06 -19.25 9.19
N LYS A 309 -31.32 -19.42 9.58
CA LYS A 309 -31.69 -20.23 10.73
C LYS A 309 -31.26 -21.67 10.48
N LYS A 310 -30.36 -22.20 11.31
CA LYS A 310 -29.93 -23.60 11.22
C LYS A 310 -31.10 -24.52 11.62
N THR A 311 -31.74 -25.11 10.63
CA THR A 311 -32.76 -26.15 10.83
C THR A 311 -32.10 -27.52 10.86
N HIS A 312 -32.61 -28.41 11.72
CA HIS A 312 -32.17 -29.81 11.78
C HIS A 312 -30.65 -29.98 12.03
N VAL A 313 -30.13 -29.28 13.05
CA VAL A 313 -28.71 -29.36 13.45
C VAL A 313 -28.27 -30.74 13.94
N LEU A 314 -29.20 -31.52 14.50
CA LEU A 314 -28.94 -32.85 15.02
C LEU A 314 -30.08 -33.77 14.59
N LYS A 315 -29.75 -34.86 13.89
CA LYS A 315 -30.72 -35.90 13.55
C LYS A 315 -31.10 -36.66 14.82
N LYS A 316 -32.33 -36.46 15.28
CA LYS A 316 -32.89 -37.19 16.42
C LYS A 316 -33.45 -38.52 15.95
N ASN A 317 -33.02 -39.64 16.55
CA ASN A 317 -33.46 -40.98 16.16
C ASN A 317 -34.94 -41.22 16.56
N PRO A 318 -35.86 -41.48 15.60
CA PRO A 318 -37.29 -41.68 15.89
C PRO A 318 -37.57 -42.90 16.77
N LEU A 319 -36.80 -44.00 16.62
CA LEU A 319 -37.01 -45.23 17.38
C LEU A 319 -36.71 -45.05 18.88
N LYS A 320 -35.88 -44.06 19.22
CA LYS A 320 -35.53 -43.71 20.61
C LYS A 320 -36.24 -42.45 21.12
N ASN A 321 -36.79 -41.62 20.23
CA ASN A 321 -37.43 -40.35 20.57
C ASN A 321 -38.88 -40.30 20.08
N LYS A 322 -39.83 -40.57 20.98
CA LYS A 322 -41.27 -40.68 20.68
C LYS A 322 -41.85 -39.42 20.03
N GLN A 323 -41.39 -38.23 20.41
CA GLN A 323 -41.86 -36.96 19.82
C GLN A 323 -41.47 -36.84 18.34
N VAL A 324 -40.29 -37.35 17.97
CA VAL A 324 -39.83 -37.34 16.58
C VAL A 324 -40.52 -38.44 15.77
N LEU A 325 -40.76 -39.62 16.38
CA LEU A 325 -41.55 -40.69 15.76
C LEU A 325 -42.96 -40.22 15.42
N LEU A 326 -43.64 -39.56 16.36
CA LEU A 326 -45.00 -39.05 16.15
C LEU A 326 -45.04 -37.91 15.11
N ARG A 327 -43.99 -37.10 15.04
CA ARG A 327 -43.85 -36.06 13.99
C ARG A 327 -43.73 -36.67 12.59
N LEU A 328 -43.04 -37.81 12.46
CA LEU A 328 -42.79 -38.47 11.17
C LEU A 328 -43.92 -39.43 10.78
N ASN A 329 -44.48 -40.17 11.74
CA ASN A 329 -45.53 -41.15 11.50
C ASN A 329 -46.65 -41.01 12.56
N PRO A 330 -47.79 -40.39 12.22
CA PRO A 330 -48.91 -40.23 13.14
C PRO A 330 -49.57 -41.56 13.53
N TYR A 331 -49.50 -42.58 12.66
CA TYR A 331 -50.09 -43.91 12.91
C TYR A 331 -49.42 -44.65 14.08
N ALA A 332 -48.18 -44.28 14.45
CA ALA A 332 -47.49 -44.84 15.61
C ALA A 332 -48.28 -44.65 16.92
N LYS A 333 -49.15 -43.64 17.01
CA LYS A 333 -50.06 -43.44 18.16
C LYS A 333 -51.11 -44.56 18.24
N ALA A 334 -51.80 -44.84 17.13
CA ALA A 334 -52.81 -45.90 17.05
C ALA A 334 -52.18 -47.29 17.21
N PHE A 335 -51.06 -47.54 16.52
CA PHE A 335 -50.31 -48.80 16.62
C PHE A 335 -49.91 -49.15 18.06
N SER A 336 -49.52 -48.14 18.85
CA SER A 336 -49.21 -48.31 20.27
C SER A 336 -50.45 -48.50 21.13
N ALA A 337 -51.57 -47.84 20.81
CA ALA A 337 -52.82 -47.94 21.57
C ALA A 337 -53.48 -49.32 21.41
N GLU A 338 -53.52 -49.82 20.18
CA GLU A 338 -54.11 -51.12 19.81
C GLU A 338 -53.13 -52.29 20.02
N LYS A 339 -51.89 -52.03 20.45
CA LYS A 339 -50.83 -53.03 20.64
C LYS A 339 -50.65 -53.97 19.44
N LEU A 340 -50.73 -53.42 18.23
CA LEU A 340 -50.69 -54.18 16.97
C LEU A 340 -49.40 -55.01 16.80
N GLY A 341 -48.29 -54.62 17.43
CA GLY A 341 -47.04 -55.39 17.46
C GLY A 341 -47.10 -56.72 18.23
N SER A 342 -48.20 -56.98 18.95
CA SER A 342 -48.46 -58.23 19.68
C SER A 342 -49.80 -58.84 19.28
N ALA A 343 -50.30 -58.52 18.09
CA ALA A 343 -51.50 -59.13 17.55
C ALA A 343 -51.33 -60.65 17.49
N LYS A 344 -52.27 -61.40 18.08
CA LYS A 344 -52.24 -62.86 18.06
C LYS A 344 -52.55 -63.33 16.64
N VAL A 345 -51.68 -64.19 16.10
CA VAL A 345 -51.97 -64.88 14.84
C VAL A 345 -52.98 -65.99 15.12
N GLU A 346 -54.00 -66.10 14.27
CA GLU A 346 -54.92 -67.22 14.31
C GLU A 346 -54.15 -68.51 13.98
N LYS A 347 -54.17 -69.49 14.90
CA LYS A 347 -53.45 -70.76 14.71
C LYS A 347 -54.11 -71.55 13.58
N SER A 348 -53.42 -71.70 12.45
CA SER A 348 -53.86 -72.60 11.38
C SER A 348 -53.61 -74.06 11.76
N LYS A 349 -54.63 -74.92 11.60
CA LYS A 349 -54.54 -76.37 11.82
C LYS A 349 -54.15 -77.13 10.54
N ALA A 350 -53.39 -76.49 9.64
CA ALA A 350 -52.96 -77.14 8.41
C ALA A 350 -51.87 -78.18 8.75
N LYS A 351 -52.20 -79.47 8.64
CA LYS A 351 -51.23 -80.56 8.79
C LYS A 351 -50.38 -80.64 7.51
N PRO A 352 -49.04 -80.73 7.59
CA PRO A 352 -48.21 -80.90 6.41
C PRO A 352 -48.53 -82.25 5.75
N SER A 353 -48.92 -82.24 4.47
CA SER A 353 -49.10 -83.45 3.68
C SER A 353 -47.74 -84.13 3.44
N LYS A 354 -47.63 -85.42 3.76
CA LYS A 354 -46.46 -86.23 3.41
C LYS A 354 -46.53 -86.68 1.96
N GLU A 355 -45.32 -86.86 1.41
CA GLU A 355 -45.00 -87.69 0.23
C GLU A 355 -45.23 -87.02 -1.15
N LYS A 356 -44.44 -87.27 -2.20
CA LYS A 356 -43.66 -88.47 -2.55
C LYS A 356 -42.29 -88.15 -3.17
N LYS A 357 -41.38 -89.14 -3.07
CA LYS A 357 -40.04 -89.22 -3.64
C LYS A 357 -39.96 -88.87 -5.12
#